data_AF-A0A838S9F8-F1
#
_entry.id   AF-A0A838S9F8-F1
#
_cell.length_a   1.000
_cell.length_b   1.000
_cell.length_c   1.000
_cell.angle_alpha   90.00
_cell.angle_beta   90.00
_cell.angle_gamma   90.00
#
_symmetry.space_group_name_H-M   'P 1'
#
loop_
_entity.id
_entity.type
_entity.pdbx_description
1 polymer ?
#
loop_
_entity_poly.entity_id
_entity_poly.type
_entity_poly.pdbx_seq_one_letter_code
_entity_poly.pdbx_strand_id
1 'polypeptide(L)' 'MARFGTLLEESTRGSDLAVRYGGEEFLLLLSQVSAEQAQGLVERVAQTWSAESELTFSAASR' A
#
# COMPACT_ATOMS: atom_id res chain seq x y z
N MET A 1 2.04 -12.40 -5.35
CA MET A 1 2.22 -11.12 -4.62
C MET A 1 3.38 -10.23 -5.07
N ALA A 2 4.12 -10.54 -6.14
CA ALA A 2 5.18 -9.62 -6.63
C ALA A 2 4.60 -8.29 -7.16
N ARG A 3 3.53 -8.34 -7.97
CA ARG A 3 2.89 -7.13 -8.52
C ARG A 3 2.34 -6.20 -7.44
N PHE A 4 1.71 -6.75 -6.40
CA PHE A 4 1.21 -5.94 -5.28
C PHE A 4 2.36 -5.21 -4.57
N GLY A 5 3.49 -5.87 -4.36
CA GLY A 5 4.70 -5.23 -3.84
C GLY A 5 5.18 -4.05 -4.70
N THR A 6 5.25 -4.25 -6.02
CA THR A 6 5.61 -3.18 -6.97
C THR A 6 4.61 -2.02 -6.93
N LEU A 7 3.31 -2.29 -6.84
CA LEU A 7 2.29 -1.25 -6.71
C LEU A 7 2.47 -0.42 -5.43
N LEU A 8 2.81 -1.07 -4.31
CA LEU A 8 3.08 -0.36 -3.05
C LEU A 8 4.35 0.51 -3.15
N GLU A 9 5.41 0.02 -3.79
CA GLU A 9 6.62 0.80 -4.07
C GLU A 9 6.32 1.99 -5.00
N GLU A 10 5.53 1.80 -6.06
CA GLU A 10 5.09 2.88 -6.97
C GLU A 10 4.19 3.92 -6.28
N SER A 11 3.45 3.49 -5.26
CA SER A 11 2.50 4.34 -4.51
C SER A 11 3.16 5.09 -3.35
N THR A 12 4.39 4.74 -2.98
CA THR A 12 5.15 5.35 -1.90
C THR A 12 6.19 6.34 -2.43
N ARG A 13 6.53 7.35 -1.62
CA ARG A 13 7.59 8.32 -1.94
C ARG A 13 8.89 7.92 -1.24
N GLY A 14 10.02 8.52 -1.62
CA GLY A 14 11.35 8.12 -1.12
C GLY A 14 11.56 8.21 0.41
N SER A 15 10.70 8.89 1.16
CA SER A 15 10.72 8.92 2.63
C SER A 15 9.94 7.78 3.30
N ASP A 16 9.16 7.05 2.52
CA ASP A 16 8.26 6.00 2.98
C ASP A 16 8.90 4.64 2.70
N LEU A 17 8.49 3.62 3.45
CA LEU A 17 9.01 2.26 3.31
C LEU A 17 7.88 1.28 3.06
N ALA A 18 7.97 0.50 1.99
CA ALA A 18 7.13 -0.66 1.74
C ALA A 18 7.94 -1.93 2.01
N VAL A 19 7.45 -2.81 2.88
CA VAL A 19 8.13 -4.06 3.25
C VAL A 19 7.16 -5.22 3.14
N ARG A 20 7.61 -6.34 2.57
CA ARG A 20 6.88 -7.62 2.65
C ARG A 20 7.23 -8.31 3.97
N TYR A 21 6.26 -8.43 4.86
CA TYR A 21 6.47 -9.01 6.19
C TYR A 21 6.56 -10.54 6.16
N GLY A 22 5.74 -11.17 5.31
CA GLY A 22 5.70 -12.62 5.15
C GLY A 22 4.48 -13.03 4.35
N GLY A 23 4.55 -14.13 3.60
CA GLY A 23 3.43 -14.62 2.81
C GLY A 23 2.86 -13.55 1.89
N GLU A 24 1.65 -13.06 2.19
CA GLU A 24 0.92 -12.05 1.43
C GLU A 24 0.72 -10.73 2.21
N GLU A 25 1.42 -10.57 3.34
CA GLU A 25 1.33 -9.40 4.21
C GLU A 25 2.41 -8.37 3.89
N PHE A 26 2.01 -7.10 3.88
CA PHE A 26 2.86 -5.95 3.60
C PHE A 26 2.70 -4.89 4.69
N LEU A 27 3.80 -4.24 5.06
CA LEU A 27 3.82 -3.06 5.92
C LEU A 27 4.23 -1.83 5.13
N LEU A 28 3.51 -0.73 5.37
CA LEU A 28 3.84 0.60 4.91
C LEU A 28 4.21 1.47 6.10
N LEU A 29 5.40 2.06 6.08
CA LEU A 29 5.81 3.11 7.01
C LEU A 29 5.74 4.44 6.26
N LEU A 30 4.77 5.27 6.62
CA LEU A 30 4.53 6.57 5.98
C LEU A 30 5.09 7.69 6.86
N SER A 31 6.09 8.40 6.35
CA SER A 31 6.77 9.46 7.12
C SER A 31 6.09 10.80 6.89
N GLN A 32 5.75 11.53 7.97
CA GLN A 32 5.13 12.87 7.88
C GLN A 32 3.84 12.89 7.04
N VAL A 33 2.94 11.94 7.33
CA VAL A 33 1.65 11.79 6.65
C VAL A 33 0.54 11.92 7.69
N SER A 34 -0.49 12.72 7.39
CA SER A 34 -1.71 12.79 8.21
C SER A 34 -2.58 11.55 8.01
N ALA A 35 -3.54 11.30 8.91
CA ALA A 35 -4.47 10.18 8.76
C ALA A 35 -5.24 10.25 7.42
N GLU A 36 -5.66 11.44 7.01
CA GLU A 36 -6.38 11.67 5.75
C GLU A 36 -5.49 11.38 4.54
N GLN A 37 -4.20 11.77 4.59
CA GLN A 37 -3.25 11.50 3.51
C GLN A 37 -2.94 10.00 3.41
N ALA A 38 -2.81 9.30 4.54
CA ALA A 38 -2.61 7.86 4.58
C ALA A 38 -3.84 7.13 4.01
N GLN A 39 -5.03 7.56 4.39
CA GLN A 39 -6.29 7.04 3.85
C GLN A 39 -6.38 7.25 2.34
N GLY A 40 -6.04 8.44 1.85
CA GLY A 40 -6.01 8.72 0.41
C GLY A 40 -4.98 7.88 -0.36
N LEU A 41 -3.86 7.50 0.27
CA LEU A 41 -2.91 6.55 -0.32
C LEU A 41 -3.52 5.14 -0.42
N VAL A 42 -4.16 4.65 0.64
CA VAL A 42 -4.83 3.34 0.65
C VAL A 42 -5.91 3.27 -0.41
N GLU A 43 -6.73 4.32 -0.54
CA GLU A 43 -7.78 4.40 -1.57
C GLU A 43 -7.21 4.35 -2.98
N ARG A 44 -6.09 5.03 -3.24
CA ARG A 44 -5.41 4.99 -4.54
C ARG A 44 -4.90 3.59 -4.87
N VAL A 45 -4.23 2.94 -3.90
CA VAL A 45 -3.77 1.55 -4.06
C VAL A 45 -4.96 0.62 -4.33
N ALA A 46 -6.07 0.79 -3.60
CA ALA A 46 -7.29 0.01 -3.81
C ALA A 46 -7.84 0.15 -5.23
N GLN A 47 -7.96 1.38 -5.73
CA GLN A 47 -8.46 1.65 -7.08
C GLN A 47 -7.57 1.02 -8.15
N THR A 48 -6.25 1.21 -8.06
CA THR A 48 -5.30 0.63 -9.04
C THR A 48 -5.30 -0.90 -8.97
N TRP A 49 -5.30 -1.48 -7.77
CA TRP A 49 -5.29 -2.92 -7.60
C TRP A 49 -6.57 -3.58 -8.14
N SER A 50 -7.74 -3.00 -7.89
CA SER A 50 -9.01 -3.52 -8.43
C SER A 50 -9.11 -3.45 -9.95
N ALA A 51 -8.35 -2.55 -10.60
CA ALA A 51 -8.28 -2.50 -12.07
C ALA A 51 -7.36 -3.58 -12.65
N GLU A 52 -6.39 -4.08 -11.88
CA GLU A 52 -5.33 -5.00 -12.33
C GLU A 52 -5.49 -6.43 -11.79
N SER A 53 -6.37 -6.66 -10.81
CA SER A 53 -6.46 -7.92 -10.08
C SER A 53 -7.89 -8.19 -9.54
N GLU A 54 -8.28 -9.47 -9.54
CA GLU A 54 -9.53 -9.95 -8.92
C GLU A 54 -9.42 -10.18 -7.40
N LEU A 55 -8.20 -10.15 -6.86
CA LEU A 55 -7.96 -10.30 -5.42
C LEU A 55 -8.27 -9.01 -4.66
N THR A 56 -8.80 -9.12 -3.45
CA THR A 56 -8.99 -7.99 -2.54
C THR A 56 -7.87 -7.94 -1.49
N PHE A 57 -7.68 -6.78 -0.87
CA PHE A 57 -6.81 -6.62 0.30
C PHE A 57 -7.53 -5.83 1.39
N SER A 58 -7.05 -5.98 2.62
CA SER A 58 -7.46 -5.16 3.76
C SER A 58 -6.27 -4.31 4.23
N ALA A 59 -6.56 -3.10 4.70
CA ALA A 59 -5.57 -2.20 5.26
C ALA A 59 -6.05 -1.68 6.62
N ALA A 60 -5.15 -1.62 7.58
CA ALA A 60 -5.38 -1.04 8.89
C ALA A 60 -4.14 -0.23 9.29
N SER A 61 -4.37 0.94 9.88
CA SER A 61 -3.31 1.76 10.49
C SER A 61 -3.32 1.61 12.02
N ARG A 62 -2.16 1.82 12.64
CA ARG A 62 -2.00 1.96 14.09
C ARG A 62 -1.40 3.31 14.43
#